data_AF-A0A1S2G1T3-F1
#
_entry.id   AF-A0A1S2G1T3-F1
#
_cell.length_a   1.000
_cell.length_b   1.000
_cell.length_c   1.000
_cell.angle_alpha   90.00
_cell.angle_beta   90.00
_cell.angle_gamma   90.00
#
_symmetry.space_group_name_H-M   'P 1'
#
loop_
_entity.id
_entity.type
_entity.pdbx_description
1 polymer ?
#
loop_
_entity_poly.entity_id
_entity_poly.type
_entity_poly.pdbx_seq_one_letter_code
_entity_poly.pdbx_strand_id
1 'polypeptide(L)'
;MSVLALSMSAITGTIYAEDQVQQAQVSGLNQTVAEETESAEFSAATSSATNNSDTPTSNIMDTNGVAPGSNSEAHQAASALQKKEGDASQETNLQEVFTSNERQYSLIKKGVISSYYDIDYTYYRDSILDLALADDNSRISRLRIREDAQHTLTNSFTAQYGVLDNLTLSATLPLVAKSDIASDSTTAGLGDISFGARWEPFPLKQGRLPLVLFGSVSTKTGDSPYEVGSEELSTGKGYYSVGLGASTRKYIDPVVLFASISANYGFKESGLNQVRGNNRTLESFDPGISGGFSFGFAYSFNYDVSLTMSYQQSFNFNSEFQFTSGESYKSPDQSSAMMAFALGVRVSPETIVNGTVGFGLTEDAPDVSLGLSFPLDILGFNKKQK
;
A
#
# COMPACT_ATOMS: atom_id res chain seq x y z
N MET A 1 -10.32 12.61 -39.91
CA MET A 1 -9.23 12.88 -38.95
C MET A 1 -9.64 14.11 -38.18
N SER A 2 -10.11 13.93 -36.95
CA SER A 2 -10.51 15.02 -36.06
C SER A 2 -9.66 14.87 -34.80
N VAL A 3 -8.82 15.87 -34.53
CA VAL A 3 -7.96 15.95 -33.36
C VAL A 3 -8.77 16.65 -32.27
N LEU A 4 -9.16 15.90 -31.23
CA LEU A 4 -9.78 16.47 -30.04
C LEU A 4 -8.66 16.93 -29.11
N ALA A 5 -8.51 18.24 -28.98
CA ALA A 5 -7.68 18.88 -27.97
C ALA A 5 -8.40 18.79 -26.61
N LEU A 6 -7.77 18.15 -25.63
CA LEU A 6 -8.22 18.19 -24.23
C LEU A 6 -7.51 19.36 -23.55
N SER A 7 -8.28 20.43 -23.33
CA SER A 7 -7.90 21.59 -22.53
C SER A 7 -7.86 21.22 -21.05
N MET A 8 -6.69 21.35 -20.43
CA MET A 8 -6.53 21.32 -18.97
C MET A 8 -7.21 22.55 -18.37
N SER A 9 -8.28 22.33 -17.63
CA SER A 9 -8.92 23.37 -16.82
C SER A 9 -8.26 23.35 -15.45
N ALA A 10 -7.58 24.45 -15.13
CA ALA A 10 -7.01 24.71 -13.81
C ALA A 10 -8.11 24.74 -12.74
N ILE A 11 -7.96 23.95 -11.68
CA ILE A 11 -8.71 24.12 -10.44
C ILE A 11 -7.86 25.01 -9.55
N THR A 12 -8.08 26.31 -9.65
CA THR A 12 -7.53 27.33 -8.76
C THR A 12 -8.33 27.29 -7.45
N GLY A 13 -7.75 26.75 -6.38
CA GLY A 13 -8.31 26.84 -5.04
C GLY A 13 -7.85 28.13 -4.37
N THR A 14 -8.73 29.13 -4.29
CA THR A 14 -8.56 30.28 -3.40
C THR A 14 -9.20 29.95 -2.06
N ILE A 15 -8.40 29.84 -1.00
CA ILE A 15 -8.91 30.00 0.37
C ILE A 15 -7.98 31.00 1.06
N TYR A 16 -8.47 32.23 1.16
CA TYR A 16 -7.95 33.25 2.06
C TYR A 16 -8.28 32.83 3.50
N ALA A 17 -7.30 32.93 4.40
CA ALA A 17 -7.57 33.17 5.81
C ALA A 17 -6.71 34.37 6.23
N GLU A 18 -7.42 35.45 6.51
CA GLU A 18 -6.89 36.75 6.88
C GLU A 18 -6.55 36.79 8.37
N ASP A 19 -5.46 37.49 8.65
CA ASP A 19 -4.85 37.75 9.94
C ASP A 19 -5.77 38.61 10.83
N GLN A 20 -5.99 38.19 12.08
CA GLN A 20 -6.52 39.06 13.13
C GLN A 20 -5.69 38.85 14.40
N VAL A 21 -4.77 39.79 14.58
CA VAL A 21 -4.00 40.05 15.79
C VAL A 21 -4.95 40.38 16.96
N GLN A 22 -4.76 39.75 18.12
CA GLN A 22 -5.08 40.41 19.39
C GLN A 22 -4.12 39.98 20.51
N GLN A 23 -3.30 40.95 20.91
CA GLN A 23 -2.48 40.94 22.12
C GLN A 23 -3.39 40.99 23.36
N ALA A 24 -3.04 40.21 24.38
CA ALA A 24 -3.31 40.57 25.77
C ALA A 24 -2.11 40.12 26.63
N GLN A 25 -1.63 41.03 27.45
CA GLN A 25 -0.45 40.91 28.30
C GLN A 25 -0.90 41.05 29.77
N VAL A 26 -0.19 40.33 30.67
CA VAL A 26 -0.04 40.49 32.14
C VAL A 26 -1.27 40.20 33.04
N SER A 27 -1.22 39.54 34.23
CA SER A 27 -0.21 39.48 35.32
C SER A 27 -0.63 38.49 36.45
N GLY A 28 0.37 37.90 37.14
CA GLY A 28 0.40 37.53 38.58
C GLY A 28 -0.27 36.20 39.01
N LEU A 29 0.22 35.37 39.94
CA LEU A 29 1.22 35.48 41.01
C LEU A 29 1.67 34.07 41.49
N ASN A 30 2.94 33.96 41.91
CA ASN A 30 3.52 33.23 43.06
C ASN A 30 3.43 31.69 43.29
N GLN A 31 4.65 31.12 43.37
CA GLN A 31 5.26 30.35 44.49
C GLN A 31 5.27 28.80 44.54
N THR A 32 6.52 28.29 44.43
CA THR A 32 7.25 27.29 45.25
C THR A 32 6.89 25.79 45.29
N VAL A 33 7.90 25.02 44.83
CA VAL A 33 8.44 23.68 45.15
C VAL A 33 7.94 22.97 46.43
N ALA A 34 7.59 21.68 46.29
CA ALA A 34 8.02 20.57 47.16
C ALA A 34 7.73 19.20 46.49
N GLU A 35 8.71 18.29 46.54
CA GLU A 35 8.59 16.85 46.27
C GLU A 35 7.81 16.17 47.40
N GLU A 36 6.99 15.15 47.06
CA GLU A 36 6.81 13.98 47.93
C GLU A 36 6.34 12.76 47.13
N THR A 37 7.01 11.65 47.41
CA THR A 37 6.83 10.29 46.89
C THR A 37 5.63 9.62 47.56
N GLU A 38 4.76 8.94 46.81
CA GLU A 38 4.19 7.66 47.28
C GLU A 38 3.51 6.84 46.16
N SER A 39 3.86 5.56 46.16
CA SER A 39 3.38 4.44 45.37
C SER A 39 1.99 3.96 45.82
N ALA A 40 1.14 3.51 44.88
CA ALA A 40 -0.05 2.73 45.21
C ALA A 40 -0.26 1.57 44.23
N GLU A 41 -0.58 0.42 44.82
CA GLU A 41 -0.54 -0.94 44.32
C GLU A 41 -1.74 -1.33 43.43
N PHE A 42 -1.50 -2.33 42.58
CA PHE A 42 -2.49 -3.08 41.82
C PHE A 42 -3.05 -4.23 42.68
N SER A 43 -4.37 -4.31 42.83
CA SER A 43 -5.02 -5.46 43.49
C SER A 43 -5.95 -6.18 42.51
N ALA A 44 -5.62 -7.44 42.26
CA ALA A 44 -6.45 -8.42 41.57
C ALA A 44 -7.29 -9.20 42.60
N ALA A 45 -8.56 -9.45 42.27
CA ALA A 45 -9.38 -10.43 42.99
C ALA A 45 -10.01 -11.40 42.00
N THR A 46 -9.55 -12.65 42.10
CA THR A 46 -10.17 -13.86 41.55
C THR A 46 -11.15 -14.39 42.59
N SER A 47 -12.31 -14.91 42.16
CA SER A 47 -13.05 -15.90 42.94
C SER A 47 -13.70 -16.94 42.01
N SER A 48 -13.71 -18.16 42.52
CA SER A 48 -13.76 -19.44 41.82
C SER A 48 -15.15 -20.10 41.82
N ALA A 49 -15.28 -21.07 40.90
CA ALA A 49 -16.36 -22.03 40.62
C ALA A 49 -17.08 -22.66 41.86
N THR A 50 -18.34 -23.13 41.76
CA THR A 50 -18.68 -24.50 41.29
C THR A 50 -20.16 -24.75 40.84
N ASN A 51 -20.28 -25.50 39.73
CA ASN A 51 -21.20 -26.59 39.31
C ASN A 51 -22.58 -26.83 39.95
N ASN A 52 -23.65 -26.97 39.13
CA ASN A 52 -24.19 -28.28 38.70
C ASN A 52 -25.35 -28.17 37.67
N SER A 53 -25.46 -29.24 36.88
CA SER A 53 -26.32 -29.52 35.72
C SER A 53 -27.82 -29.69 36.03
N ASP A 54 -28.70 -29.36 35.07
CA ASP A 54 -29.81 -30.23 34.64
C ASP A 54 -30.51 -29.72 33.37
N THR A 55 -30.90 -30.67 32.50
CA THR A 55 -31.70 -30.47 31.28
C THR A 55 -33.17 -30.79 31.59
N PRO A 56 -34.15 -30.16 30.91
CA PRO A 56 -35.07 -31.01 30.15
C PRO A 56 -35.55 -30.43 28.81
N THR A 57 -35.83 -31.35 27.89
CA THR A 57 -36.56 -31.20 26.62
C THR A 57 -38.08 -31.13 26.82
N SER A 58 -38.81 -30.29 26.04
CA SER A 58 -40.00 -30.63 25.21
C SER A 58 -41.03 -29.48 25.00
N ASN A 59 -41.40 -29.28 23.73
CA ASN A 59 -42.69 -28.91 23.12
C ASN A 59 -43.46 -27.59 23.40
N ILE A 60 -43.53 -26.77 22.33
CA ILE A 60 -44.70 -26.14 21.64
C ILE A 60 -45.90 -25.67 22.50
N MET A 61 -46.14 -24.35 22.57
CA MET A 61 -47.40 -23.73 22.12
C MET A 61 -47.33 -22.19 22.03
N ASP A 62 -47.93 -21.70 20.94
CA ASP A 62 -48.35 -20.34 20.59
C ASP A 62 -48.59 -19.35 21.75
N THR A 63 -47.93 -18.19 21.68
CA THR A 63 -48.58 -16.92 22.03
C THR A 63 -48.28 -15.86 20.97
N ASN A 64 -49.32 -15.59 20.20
CA ASN A 64 -49.38 -14.53 19.20
C ASN A 64 -49.28 -13.14 19.87
N GLY A 65 -48.54 -12.24 19.24
CA GLY A 65 -48.86 -10.80 19.30
C GLY A 65 -48.01 -9.92 20.22
N VAL A 66 -46.75 -9.68 19.85
CA VAL A 66 -46.15 -8.34 19.94
C VAL A 66 -45.37 -8.10 18.66
N ALA A 67 -45.89 -7.23 17.81
CA ALA A 67 -45.17 -6.73 16.64
C ALA A 67 -43.86 -6.05 17.10
N PRO A 68 -42.68 -6.42 16.59
CA PRO A 68 -41.53 -5.54 16.70
C PRO A 68 -41.80 -4.34 15.80
N GLY A 69 -41.85 -3.16 16.39
CA GLY A 69 -41.98 -1.89 15.69
C GLY A 69 -41.00 -1.83 14.52
N SER A 70 -41.49 -1.27 13.42
CA SER A 70 -40.75 -1.04 12.20
C SER A 70 -39.52 -0.18 12.46
N ASN A 71 -38.35 -0.81 12.68
CA ASN A 71 -37.09 -0.25 12.20
C ASN A 71 -37.07 -0.44 10.68
N SER A 72 -37.96 0.30 10.00
CA SER A 72 -38.16 0.29 8.56
C SER A 72 -36.85 0.50 7.82
N GLU A 73 -35.99 1.37 8.34
CA GLU A 73 -34.69 1.69 7.77
C GLU A 73 -33.66 0.57 7.95
N ALA A 74 -33.62 -0.07 9.14
CA ALA A 74 -32.73 -1.20 9.37
C ALA A 74 -33.16 -2.45 8.56
N HIS A 75 -34.47 -2.66 8.39
CA HIS A 75 -34.98 -3.71 7.50
C HIS A 75 -34.74 -3.38 6.02
N GLN A 76 -34.81 -2.12 5.61
CA GLN A 76 -34.49 -1.69 4.24
C GLN A 76 -32.99 -1.82 3.95
N ALA A 77 -32.12 -1.41 4.87
CA ALA A 77 -30.67 -1.61 4.76
C ALA A 77 -30.32 -3.10 4.74
N ALA A 78 -30.87 -3.91 5.64
CA ALA A 78 -30.65 -5.36 5.65
C ALA A 78 -31.16 -6.03 4.35
N SER A 79 -32.30 -5.59 3.81
CA SER A 79 -32.84 -6.13 2.55
C SER A 79 -32.02 -5.69 1.32
N ALA A 80 -31.38 -4.52 1.35
CA ALA A 80 -30.47 -4.07 0.31
C ALA A 80 -29.16 -4.88 0.25
N LEU A 81 -28.76 -5.48 1.38
CA LEU A 81 -27.54 -6.29 1.52
C LEU A 81 -27.79 -7.80 1.34
N GLN A 82 -29.06 -8.22 1.17
CA GLN A 82 -29.44 -9.62 0.98
C GLN A 82 -29.25 -10.08 -0.47
N LYS A 83 -29.03 -11.39 -0.63
CA LYS A 83 -28.85 -12.08 -1.91
C LYS A 83 -30.03 -11.84 -2.85
N LYS A 84 -29.77 -11.36 -4.06
CA LYS A 84 -30.74 -11.23 -5.15
C LYS A 84 -30.67 -12.43 -6.11
N GLU A 85 -31.75 -12.61 -6.86
CA GLU A 85 -31.87 -13.69 -7.85
C GLU A 85 -30.88 -13.44 -9.01
N GLY A 86 -29.81 -14.25 -9.10
CA GLY A 86 -28.69 -14.07 -10.02
C GLY A 86 -27.32 -13.94 -9.34
N ASP A 87 -27.29 -13.73 -8.02
CA ASP A 87 -26.04 -13.60 -7.26
C ASP A 87 -25.34 -14.96 -7.07
N ALA A 88 -24.01 -14.94 -7.21
CA ALA A 88 -23.15 -16.09 -6.98
C ALA A 88 -23.27 -16.62 -5.52
N SER A 89 -22.69 -17.79 -5.20
CA SER A 89 -22.58 -18.18 -3.79
C SER A 89 -21.73 -17.15 -3.01
N GLN A 90 -21.94 -17.01 -1.70
CA GLN A 90 -21.10 -16.13 -0.86
C GLN A 90 -19.60 -16.41 -1.07
N GLU A 91 -19.22 -17.67 -1.20
CA GLU A 91 -17.84 -18.08 -1.49
C GLU A 91 -17.34 -17.60 -2.87
N THR A 92 -18.16 -17.70 -3.91
CA THR A 92 -17.79 -17.23 -5.25
C THR A 92 -17.65 -15.72 -5.29
N ASN A 93 -18.54 -15.01 -4.58
CA ASN A 93 -18.47 -13.57 -4.45
C ASN A 93 -17.21 -13.14 -3.69
N LEU A 94 -16.95 -13.77 -2.55
CA LEU A 94 -15.74 -13.55 -1.76
C LEU A 94 -14.48 -13.79 -2.59
N GLN A 95 -14.47 -14.84 -3.42
CA GLN A 95 -13.37 -15.13 -4.33
C GLN A 95 -13.16 -14.01 -5.36
N GLU A 96 -14.23 -13.54 -6.00
CA GLU A 96 -14.16 -12.49 -7.02
C GLU A 96 -13.67 -11.17 -6.44
N VAL A 97 -14.28 -10.74 -5.34
CA VAL A 97 -13.92 -9.47 -4.69
C VAL A 97 -12.51 -9.54 -4.08
N PHE A 98 -12.14 -10.69 -3.52
CA PHE A 98 -10.75 -10.92 -3.11
C PHE A 98 -9.80 -10.84 -4.31
N THR A 99 -10.12 -11.48 -5.44
CA THR A 99 -9.24 -11.43 -6.62
C THR A 99 -9.11 -10.05 -7.25
N SER A 100 -10.13 -9.20 -7.15
CA SER A 100 -10.07 -7.85 -7.71
C SER A 100 -9.08 -6.97 -6.97
N ASN A 101 -9.01 -7.13 -5.64
CA ASN A 101 -8.13 -6.37 -4.77
C ASN A 101 -6.74 -7.05 -4.63
N GLU A 102 -6.72 -8.34 -4.33
CA GLU A 102 -5.53 -9.10 -3.93
C GLU A 102 -5.03 -10.02 -5.06
N ARG A 103 -4.70 -9.39 -6.20
CA ARG A 103 -4.39 -10.07 -7.47
C ARG A 103 -3.23 -11.04 -7.34
N GLN A 104 -2.17 -10.67 -6.62
CA GLN A 104 -0.97 -11.50 -6.40
C GLN A 104 -1.22 -12.86 -5.75
N TYR A 105 -2.41 -13.07 -5.18
CA TYR A 105 -2.83 -14.32 -4.59
C TYR A 105 -3.71 -15.16 -5.53
N SER A 106 -4.01 -14.70 -6.74
CA SER A 106 -4.87 -15.39 -7.70
C SER A 106 -4.23 -15.45 -9.10
N LEU A 107 -4.85 -16.22 -10.00
CA LEU A 107 -4.42 -16.36 -11.39
C LEU A 107 -5.64 -16.23 -12.30
N ILE A 108 -5.42 -15.72 -13.51
CA ILE A 108 -6.46 -15.66 -14.54
C ILE A 108 -6.40 -16.92 -15.42
N LYS A 109 -7.56 -17.35 -15.90
CA LYS A 109 -7.70 -18.58 -16.69
C LYS A 109 -7.06 -18.46 -18.07
N LYS A 110 -6.75 -19.60 -18.67
CA LYS A 110 -6.14 -19.66 -20.00
C LYS A 110 -6.95 -18.85 -21.02
N GLY A 111 -6.26 -18.01 -21.79
CA GLY A 111 -6.84 -17.18 -22.84
C GLY A 111 -7.56 -15.92 -22.37
N VAL A 112 -7.73 -15.73 -21.05
CA VAL A 112 -8.33 -14.51 -20.51
C VAL A 112 -7.30 -13.39 -20.53
N ILE A 113 -7.74 -12.22 -20.99
CA ILE A 113 -7.01 -10.96 -20.91
C ILE A 113 -7.72 -10.11 -19.86
N SER A 114 -6.95 -9.50 -18.97
CA SER A 114 -7.46 -8.55 -17.98
C SER A 114 -6.58 -7.31 -17.96
N SER A 115 -7.16 -6.14 -17.74
CA SER A 115 -6.43 -4.88 -17.63
C SER A 115 -6.95 -4.03 -16.49
N TYR A 116 -6.06 -3.22 -15.95
CA TYR A 116 -6.33 -2.38 -14.78
C TYR A 116 -5.67 -1.03 -14.92
N TYR A 117 -6.33 -0.03 -14.35
CA TYR A 117 -5.78 1.29 -14.15
C TYR A 117 -5.80 1.61 -12.66
N ASP A 118 -4.62 1.82 -12.10
CA ASP A 118 -4.43 2.12 -10.68
C ASP A 118 -3.90 3.56 -10.55
N ILE A 119 -4.49 4.34 -9.63
CA ILE A 119 -4.05 5.68 -9.25
C ILE A 119 -3.62 5.63 -7.80
N ASP A 120 -2.35 5.85 -7.54
CA ASP A 120 -1.77 5.81 -6.21
C ASP A 120 -1.14 7.17 -5.86
N TYR A 121 -1.63 7.77 -4.79
CA TYR A 121 -1.05 8.97 -4.19
C TYR A 121 -0.34 8.58 -2.89
N THR A 122 0.89 9.06 -2.69
CA THR A 122 1.60 8.96 -1.42
C THR A 122 2.10 10.31 -0.98
N TYR A 123 2.12 10.49 0.33
CA TYR A 123 2.76 11.61 0.99
C TYR A 123 3.74 11.08 2.02
N TYR A 124 4.96 11.61 1.97
CA TYR A 124 6.04 11.31 2.89
C TYR A 124 6.52 12.61 3.49
N ARG A 125 6.65 12.68 4.81
CA ARG A 125 7.29 13.81 5.48
C ARG A 125 8.15 13.35 6.64
N ASP A 126 9.42 13.69 6.59
CA ASP A 126 10.36 13.50 7.69
C ASP A 126 11.15 14.78 7.98
N SER A 127 11.58 14.93 9.23
CA SER A 127 12.37 16.07 9.71
C SER A 127 13.60 15.56 10.46
N ILE A 128 14.74 15.58 9.77
CA ILE A 128 16.00 15.09 10.30
C ILE A 128 16.80 16.24 10.91
N LEU A 129 17.13 16.10 12.20
CA LEU A 129 18.03 17.00 12.92
C LEU A 129 19.48 16.48 12.85
N ASP A 130 20.31 17.14 12.06
CA ASP A 130 21.75 16.89 11.95
C ASP A 130 22.51 17.82 12.90
N LEU A 131 22.99 17.24 14.01
CA LEU A 131 23.79 17.90 15.03
C LEU A 131 25.22 17.34 15.04
N ALA A 132 26.22 18.19 14.85
CA ALA A 132 27.61 17.87 15.10
C ALA A 132 28.19 18.79 16.17
N LEU A 133 28.99 18.22 17.08
CA LEU A 133 29.80 18.97 18.02
C LEU A 133 31.17 19.28 17.41
N ALA A 134 31.85 20.31 17.90
CA ALA A 134 33.26 20.51 17.62
C ALA A 134 34.09 19.40 18.28
N ASP A 135 35.32 19.19 17.82
CA ASP A 135 36.23 18.14 18.33
C ASP A 135 36.47 18.21 19.85
N ASP A 136 36.30 19.40 20.44
CA ASP A 136 36.43 19.65 21.88
C ASP A 136 35.13 19.42 22.69
N ASN A 137 34.04 18.99 22.02
CA ASN A 137 32.69 18.80 22.57
C ASN A 137 32.11 20.03 23.30
N SER A 138 32.72 21.21 23.16
CA SER A 138 32.36 22.41 23.92
C SER A 138 31.31 23.27 23.22
N ARG A 139 31.16 23.08 21.91
CA ARG A 139 30.28 23.88 21.06
C ARG A 139 29.67 23.03 19.95
N ILE A 140 28.51 23.44 19.49
CA ILE A 140 27.85 22.88 18.31
C ILE A 140 28.57 23.41 17.07
N SER A 141 29.13 22.51 16.24
CA SER A 141 29.81 22.85 14.98
C SER A 141 28.84 22.85 13.79
N ARG A 142 27.78 22.02 13.85
CA ARG A 142 26.72 21.98 12.85
C ARG A 142 25.38 21.74 13.53
N LEU A 143 24.41 22.58 13.20
CA LEU A 143 22.99 22.37 13.49
C LEU A 143 22.25 22.59 12.18
N ARG A 144 21.74 21.51 11.59
CA ARG A 144 20.95 21.57 10.37
C ARG A 144 19.66 20.80 10.59
N ILE A 145 18.55 21.43 10.27
CA ILE A 145 17.27 20.76 10.12
C ILE A 145 17.11 20.52 8.62
N ARG A 146 16.89 19.26 8.26
CA ARG A 146 16.51 18.88 6.91
C ARG A 146 15.09 18.37 6.97
N GLU A 147 14.24 18.91 6.12
CA GLU A 147 12.87 18.46 5.97
C GLU A 147 12.78 17.81 4.60
N ASP A 148 12.30 16.58 4.56
CA ASP A 148 12.05 15.84 3.34
C ASP A 148 10.53 15.69 3.25
N ALA A 149 9.88 16.34 2.29
CA ALA A 149 8.43 16.37 2.20
C ALA A 149 8.00 16.24 0.74
N GLN A 150 7.50 15.07 0.35
CA GLN A 150 7.25 14.72 -1.05
C GLN A 150 5.84 14.18 -1.27
N HIS A 151 5.17 14.74 -2.28
CA HIS A 151 3.96 14.20 -2.89
C HIS A 151 4.34 13.35 -4.10
N THR A 152 3.80 12.14 -4.20
CA THR A 152 3.97 11.28 -5.37
C THR A 152 2.61 10.82 -5.87
N LEU A 153 2.33 11.01 -7.16
CA LEU A 153 1.15 10.50 -7.84
C LEU A 153 1.60 9.52 -8.93
N THR A 154 1.17 8.27 -8.84
CA THR A 154 1.50 7.21 -9.80
C THR A 154 0.24 6.72 -10.48
N ASN A 155 0.26 6.72 -11.81
CA ASN A 155 -0.81 6.22 -12.67
C ASN A 155 -0.31 4.96 -13.37
N SER A 156 -0.77 3.80 -12.96
CA SER A 156 -0.29 2.51 -13.43
C SER A 156 -1.30 1.85 -14.36
N PHE A 157 -0.88 1.54 -15.59
CA PHE A 157 -1.63 0.69 -16.50
C PHE A 157 -1.05 -0.73 -16.48
N THR A 158 -1.86 -1.70 -16.07
CA THR A 158 -1.44 -3.11 -15.99
C THR A 158 -2.26 -3.95 -16.97
N ALA A 159 -1.59 -4.74 -17.79
CA ALA A 159 -2.20 -5.77 -18.63
C ALA A 159 -1.76 -7.16 -18.16
N GLN A 160 -2.69 -8.12 -18.15
CA GLN A 160 -2.45 -9.50 -17.73
C GLN A 160 -2.99 -10.48 -18.77
N TYR A 161 -2.27 -11.58 -18.96
CA TYR A 161 -2.67 -12.65 -19.87
C TYR A 161 -2.50 -14.03 -19.24
N GLY A 162 -3.57 -14.82 -19.23
CA GLY A 162 -3.55 -16.21 -18.78
C GLY A 162 -2.98 -17.12 -19.86
N VAL A 163 -1.70 -17.48 -19.75
CA VAL A 163 -1.04 -18.39 -20.70
C VAL A 163 -1.55 -19.81 -20.50
N LEU A 164 -1.71 -20.22 -19.24
CA LEU A 164 -2.29 -21.50 -18.80
C LEU A 164 -3.25 -21.24 -17.64
N ASP A 165 -4.04 -22.24 -17.25
CA ASP A 165 -4.95 -22.12 -16.11
C ASP A 165 -4.23 -21.92 -14.76
N ASN A 166 -2.92 -22.15 -14.74
CA ASN A 166 -2.04 -21.96 -13.61
C ASN A 166 -0.83 -21.07 -13.90
N LEU A 167 -0.82 -20.33 -15.02
CA LEU A 167 0.27 -19.41 -15.39
C LEU A 167 -0.28 -18.10 -15.96
N THR A 168 -0.02 -17.01 -15.27
CA THR A 168 -0.40 -15.65 -15.69
C THR A 168 0.85 -14.81 -15.94
N LEU A 169 0.90 -14.10 -17.06
CA LEU A 169 1.89 -13.06 -17.33
C LEU A 169 1.28 -11.68 -17.12
N SER A 170 2.09 -10.71 -16.75
CA SER A 170 1.69 -9.31 -16.59
C SER A 170 2.73 -8.34 -17.14
N ALA A 171 2.27 -7.17 -17.57
CA ALA A 171 3.09 -6.02 -17.91
C ALA A 171 2.47 -4.77 -17.30
N THR A 172 3.29 -3.92 -16.68
CA THR A 172 2.85 -2.70 -16.00
C THR A 172 3.63 -1.49 -16.49
N LEU A 173 2.89 -0.44 -16.84
CA LEU A 173 3.38 0.84 -17.34
C LEU A 173 2.97 1.96 -16.35
N PRO A 174 3.90 2.44 -15.51
CA PRO A 174 3.63 3.52 -14.57
C PRO A 174 3.96 4.90 -15.17
N LEU A 175 3.08 5.88 -14.97
CA LEU A 175 3.34 7.31 -15.19
C LEU A 175 3.41 7.99 -13.83
N VAL A 176 4.55 8.58 -13.51
CA VAL A 176 4.89 9.09 -12.17
C VAL A 176 4.99 10.60 -12.23
N ALA A 177 4.31 11.29 -11.30
CA ALA A 177 4.49 12.69 -11.02
C ALA A 177 4.91 12.87 -9.56
N LYS A 178 5.95 13.67 -9.31
CA LYS A 178 6.42 13.97 -7.95
C LYS A 178 6.53 15.48 -7.76
N SER A 179 6.27 15.91 -6.54
CA SER A 179 6.49 17.27 -6.07
C SER A 179 7.17 17.20 -4.72
N ASP A 180 8.34 17.81 -4.58
CA ASP A 180 9.06 17.94 -3.33
C ASP A 180 8.92 19.38 -2.82
N ILE A 181 8.39 19.52 -1.60
CA ILE A 181 8.07 20.82 -1.00
C ILE A 181 9.35 21.51 -0.53
N ALA A 182 10.32 20.76 -0.02
CA ALA A 182 11.52 21.32 0.59
C ALA A 182 12.48 21.92 -0.45
N SER A 183 12.53 21.32 -1.64
CA SER A 183 13.34 21.75 -2.78
C SER A 183 12.57 22.54 -3.85
N ASP A 184 11.25 22.71 -3.70
CA ASP A 184 10.36 23.35 -4.69
C ASP A 184 10.52 22.76 -6.10
N SER A 185 10.67 21.43 -6.17
CA SER A 185 10.96 20.70 -7.40
C SER A 185 9.77 19.83 -7.81
N THR A 186 9.50 19.78 -9.11
CA THR A 186 8.44 18.94 -9.68
C THR A 186 8.94 18.16 -10.89
N THR A 187 8.49 16.93 -11.04
CA THR A 187 8.77 16.10 -12.22
C THR A 187 7.55 15.30 -12.60
N ALA A 188 7.41 15.00 -13.89
CA ALA A 188 6.40 14.08 -14.39
C ALA A 188 6.96 13.33 -15.59
N GLY A 189 6.82 12.01 -15.59
CA GLY A 189 7.35 11.19 -16.65
C GLY A 189 6.95 9.73 -16.55
N LEU A 190 7.52 8.94 -17.45
CA LEU A 190 7.36 7.50 -17.43
C LEU A 190 8.20 6.93 -16.28
N GLY A 191 7.65 6.01 -15.49
CA GLY A 191 8.41 5.26 -14.50
C GLY A 191 9.04 4.00 -15.10
N ASP A 192 9.45 3.08 -14.23
CA ASP A 192 10.08 1.84 -14.67
C ASP A 192 9.04 0.78 -15.10
N ILE A 193 9.07 0.41 -16.37
CA ILE A 193 8.22 -0.66 -16.91
C ILE A 193 8.60 -1.97 -16.22
N SER A 194 7.59 -2.76 -15.84
CA SER A 194 7.81 -4.08 -15.25
C SER A 194 7.02 -5.18 -15.95
N PHE A 195 7.60 -6.37 -15.96
CA PHE A 195 7.01 -7.60 -16.46
C PHE A 195 6.97 -8.61 -15.33
N GLY A 196 5.90 -9.39 -15.24
CA GLY A 196 5.69 -10.34 -14.16
C GLY A 196 5.17 -11.68 -14.67
N ALA A 197 5.41 -12.72 -13.88
CA ALA A 197 4.82 -14.03 -14.05
C ALA A 197 4.34 -14.56 -12.70
N ARG A 198 3.15 -15.17 -12.68
CA ARG A 198 2.57 -15.88 -11.53
C ARG A 198 2.25 -17.31 -11.94
N TRP A 199 2.70 -18.26 -11.14
CA TRP A 199 2.56 -19.68 -11.41
C TRP A 199 2.05 -20.42 -10.17
N GLU A 200 1.00 -21.22 -10.34
CA GLU A 200 0.49 -22.14 -9.30
C GLU A 200 0.92 -23.58 -9.65
N PRO A 201 2.03 -24.07 -9.08
CA PRO A 201 2.62 -25.36 -9.47
C PRO A 201 1.75 -26.56 -9.10
N PHE A 202 0.98 -26.46 -8.01
CA PHE A 202 0.23 -27.56 -7.45
C PHE A 202 -1.27 -27.32 -7.59
N PRO A 203 -2.05 -28.32 -8.05
CA PRO A 203 -3.49 -28.19 -8.05
C PRO A 203 -4.03 -28.09 -6.62
N LEU A 204 -5.13 -27.36 -6.48
CA LEU A 204 -5.88 -27.26 -5.22
C LEU A 204 -6.31 -28.65 -4.76
N LYS A 205 -5.87 -29.04 -3.56
CA LYS A 205 -6.27 -30.29 -2.89
C LYS A 205 -6.83 -29.96 -1.52
N GLN A 206 -7.82 -30.72 -1.08
CA GLN A 206 -8.39 -30.56 0.24
C GLN A 206 -7.29 -30.66 1.32
N GLY A 207 -7.26 -29.69 2.23
CA GLY A 207 -6.28 -29.62 3.32
C GLY A 207 -4.91 -29.04 2.94
N ARG A 208 -4.64 -28.74 1.67
CA ARG A 208 -3.40 -28.07 1.25
C ARG A 208 -3.66 -26.58 1.02
N LEU A 209 -2.78 -25.75 1.57
CA LEU A 209 -2.76 -24.33 1.26
C LEU A 209 -2.30 -24.10 -0.20
N PRO A 210 -3.06 -23.35 -1.02
CA PRO A 210 -2.61 -22.89 -2.33
C PRO A 210 -1.26 -22.21 -2.24
N LEU A 211 -0.37 -22.47 -3.20
CA LEU A 211 0.93 -21.83 -3.30
C LEU A 211 1.04 -21.20 -4.67
N VAL A 212 1.19 -19.88 -4.71
CA VAL A 212 1.48 -19.14 -5.93
C VAL A 212 2.92 -18.66 -5.85
N LEU A 213 3.73 -19.05 -6.83
CA LEU A 213 5.07 -18.52 -7.02
C LEU A 213 4.99 -17.36 -8.01
N PHE A 214 5.72 -16.29 -7.74
CA PHE A 214 5.73 -15.15 -8.63
C PHE A 214 7.14 -14.63 -8.83
N GLY A 215 7.37 -14.02 -9.99
CA GLY A 215 8.61 -13.36 -10.33
C GLY A 215 8.35 -12.13 -11.18
N SER A 216 9.27 -11.18 -11.11
CA SER A 216 9.18 -9.93 -11.83
C SER A 216 10.55 -9.50 -12.38
N VAL A 217 10.51 -8.73 -13.46
CA VAL A 217 11.64 -8.01 -14.01
C VAL A 217 11.20 -6.56 -14.15
N SER A 218 11.99 -5.63 -13.64
CA SER A 218 11.74 -4.20 -13.79
C SER A 218 12.92 -3.56 -14.51
N THR A 219 12.57 -2.64 -15.41
CA THR A 219 13.51 -1.93 -16.28
C THR A 219 14.02 -0.65 -15.64
N LYS A 220 14.86 0.09 -16.36
CA LYS A 220 15.31 1.45 -16.01
C LYS A 220 14.82 2.47 -17.05
N THR A 221 13.52 2.43 -17.36
CA THR A 221 12.92 3.29 -18.39
C THR A 221 12.55 4.68 -17.90
N GLY A 222 12.35 4.84 -16.59
CA GLY A 222 12.16 6.16 -16.01
C GLY A 222 13.48 6.88 -15.81
N ASP A 223 13.38 8.19 -15.62
CA ASP A 223 14.52 9.07 -15.42
C ASP A 223 15.27 8.64 -14.15
N SER A 224 16.57 8.43 -14.30
CA SER A 224 17.44 7.89 -13.26
C SER A 224 17.86 8.96 -12.25
N PRO A 225 17.80 8.71 -10.92
CA PRO A 225 18.29 9.64 -9.91
C PRO A 225 19.81 9.88 -9.99
N TYR A 226 20.52 9.07 -10.77
CA TYR A 226 21.96 9.18 -10.98
C TYR A 226 22.34 9.97 -12.24
N GLU A 227 21.35 10.33 -13.07
CA GLU A 227 21.56 11.07 -14.32
C GLU A 227 20.94 12.47 -14.27
N VAL A 228 19.91 12.67 -13.45
CA VAL A 228 19.28 13.97 -13.21
C VAL A 228 20.14 14.89 -12.34
N GLY A 229 19.88 16.20 -12.44
CA GLY A 229 20.53 17.22 -11.62
C GLY A 229 20.23 17.03 -10.13
N SER A 230 21.04 17.64 -9.25
CA SER A 230 20.88 17.51 -7.79
C SER A 230 19.59 18.10 -7.24
N GLU A 231 18.92 18.96 -8.01
CA GLU A 231 17.65 19.62 -7.66
C GLU A 231 16.47 19.01 -8.45
N GLU A 232 16.73 18.02 -9.31
CA GLU A 232 15.73 17.37 -10.15
C GLU A 232 15.26 16.06 -9.52
N LEU A 233 13.96 15.82 -9.59
CA LEU A 233 13.36 14.58 -9.11
C LEU A 233 13.37 13.50 -10.20
N SER A 234 13.63 12.26 -9.79
CA SER A 234 13.66 11.10 -10.68
C SER A 234 12.26 10.46 -10.82
N THR A 235 11.95 9.92 -12.00
CA THR A 235 10.69 9.20 -12.26
C THR A 235 10.88 7.68 -12.17
N GLY A 236 12.12 7.20 -12.31
CA GLY A 236 12.52 5.79 -12.11
C GLY A 236 13.62 5.64 -11.07
N LYS A 237 14.11 4.40 -10.92
CA LYS A 237 15.19 4.05 -9.97
C LYS A 237 16.58 3.99 -10.60
N GLY A 238 16.68 3.94 -11.93
CA GLY A 238 17.95 4.00 -12.65
C GLY A 238 18.73 2.69 -12.80
N TYR A 239 18.13 1.53 -12.44
CA TYR A 239 18.78 0.22 -12.59
C TYR A 239 17.75 -0.88 -12.92
N TYR A 240 18.19 -1.95 -13.57
CA TYR A 240 17.36 -3.14 -13.75
C TYR A 240 17.20 -3.91 -12.44
N SER A 241 16.07 -4.58 -12.23
CA SER A 241 15.93 -5.48 -11.08
C SER A 241 15.14 -6.74 -11.42
N VAL A 242 15.40 -7.80 -10.67
CA VAL A 242 14.64 -9.06 -10.70
C VAL A 242 14.05 -9.32 -9.33
N GLY A 243 12.80 -9.77 -9.31
CA GLY A 243 12.06 -10.10 -8.09
C GLY A 243 11.56 -11.53 -8.13
N LEU A 244 11.47 -12.16 -6.96
CA LEU A 244 10.88 -13.48 -6.76
C LEU A 244 10.13 -13.53 -5.43
N GLY A 245 9.09 -14.34 -5.38
CA GLY A 245 8.32 -14.50 -4.15
C GLY A 245 7.32 -15.63 -4.21
N ALA A 246 6.65 -15.81 -3.08
CA ALA A 246 5.63 -16.82 -2.88
C ALA A 246 4.46 -16.23 -2.10
N SER A 247 3.25 -16.65 -2.44
CA SER A 247 2.05 -16.25 -1.74
C SER A 247 1.12 -17.43 -1.52
N THR A 248 0.30 -17.32 -0.47
CA THR A 248 -0.71 -18.30 -0.12
C THR A 248 -1.98 -17.61 0.36
N ARG A 249 -3.10 -18.32 0.25
CA ARG A 249 -4.42 -17.86 0.69
C ARG A 249 -5.24 -19.00 1.26
N LYS A 250 -6.13 -18.71 2.20
CA LYS A 250 -7.07 -19.69 2.75
C LYS A 250 -8.44 -19.05 2.94
N TYR A 251 -9.44 -19.65 2.32
CA TYR A 251 -10.86 -19.33 2.55
C TYR A 251 -11.30 -19.97 3.87
N ILE A 252 -11.78 -19.13 4.79
CA ILE A 252 -12.36 -19.47 6.08
C ILE A 252 -13.63 -18.63 6.19
N ASP A 253 -14.74 -19.12 5.63
CA ASP A 253 -16.01 -18.39 5.53
C ASP A 253 -16.35 -17.64 6.84
N PRO A 254 -16.59 -16.31 6.80
CA PRO A 254 -16.67 -15.38 5.63
C PRO A 254 -15.38 -14.62 5.28
N VAL A 255 -14.23 -15.11 5.73
CA VAL A 255 -12.92 -14.45 5.65
C VAL A 255 -11.99 -15.18 4.69
N VAL A 256 -11.14 -14.45 3.97
CA VAL A 256 -9.97 -14.99 3.28
C VAL A 256 -8.73 -14.51 4.00
N LEU A 257 -7.91 -15.43 4.51
CA LEU A 257 -6.59 -15.09 5.03
C LEU A 257 -5.57 -15.20 3.90
N PHE A 258 -4.59 -14.31 3.87
CA PHE A 258 -3.53 -14.34 2.87
C PHE A 258 -2.18 -13.94 3.45
N ALA A 259 -1.11 -14.46 2.87
CA ALA A 259 0.25 -14.13 3.26
C ALA A 259 1.22 -14.28 2.09
N SER A 260 2.20 -13.39 1.99
CA SER A 260 3.24 -13.43 0.96
C SER A 260 4.63 -13.11 1.51
N ILE A 261 5.64 -13.58 0.81
CA ILE A 261 7.05 -13.23 1.02
C ILE A 261 7.70 -12.96 -0.33
N SER A 262 8.61 -12.01 -0.39
CA SER A 262 9.32 -11.64 -1.61
C SER A 262 10.76 -11.19 -1.35
N ALA A 263 11.58 -11.30 -2.37
CA ALA A 263 12.94 -10.77 -2.42
C ALA A 263 13.20 -10.18 -3.82
N ASN A 264 13.98 -9.11 -3.87
CA ASN A 264 14.38 -8.45 -5.10
C ASN A 264 15.88 -8.22 -5.10
N TYR A 265 16.50 -8.33 -6.27
CA TYR A 265 17.90 -8.00 -6.50
C TYR A 265 17.99 -6.91 -7.56
N GLY A 266 18.65 -5.81 -7.21
CA GLY A 266 18.99 -4.74 -8.14
C GLY A 266 20.33 -5.02 -8.80
N PHE A 267 20.38 -4.91 -10.13
CA PHE A 267 21.64 -5.05 -10.85
C PHE A 267 22.48 -3.78 -10.67
N LYS A 268 23.77 -3.97 -10.43
CA LYS A 268 24.74 -2.88 -10.35
C LYS A 268 24.73 -2.05 -11.64
N GLU A 269 24.58 -0.74 -11.49
CA GLU A 269 24.68 0.23 -12.58
C GLU A 269 26.08 0.85 -12.58
N SER A 270 26.73 0.93 -13.75
CA SER A 270 28.13 1.39 -13.89
C SER A 270 28.26 2.38 -15.03
N GLY A 271 29.34 3.16 -15.04
CA GLY A 271 29.53 4.21 -16.04
C GLY A 271 28.70 5.46 -15.72
N LEU A 272 28.31 5.62 -14.46
CA LEU A 272 27.68 6.84 -13.96
C LEU A 272 28.71 7.98 -14.02
N ASN A 273 28.23 9.20 -14.24
CA ASN A 273 29.06 10.40 -14.29
C ASN A 273 28.38 11.56 -13.56
N GLN A 274 27.86 11.28 -12.36
CA GLN A 274 27.19 12.26 -11.53
C GLN A 274 28.18 12.88 -10.55
N VAL A 275 28.34 14.20 -10.59
CA VAL A 275 29.14 14.93 -9.58
C VAL A 275 28.32 15.05 -8.30
N ARG A 276 28.85 14.57 -7.18
CA ARG A 276 28.27 14.67 -5.84
C ARG A 276 29.24 15.38 -4.89
N GLY A 277 28.78 16.43 -4.22
CA GLY A 277 29.58 17.21 -3.27
C GLY A 277 30.82 17.87 -3.90
N ASN A 278 31.92 17.96 -3.14
CA ASN A 278 33.17 18.62 -3.55
C ASN A 278 33.96 17.78 -4.59
N ASN A 279 33.50 17.77 -5.85
CA ASN A 279 34.17 17.14 -7.01
C ASN A 279 34.33 15.60 -6.94
N ARG A 280 33.45 14.89 -6.22
CA ARG A 280 33.43 13.41 -6.27
C ARG A 280 32.48 12.96 -7.37
N THR A 281 32.97 12.22 -8.35
CA THR A 281 32.12 11.65 -9.40
C THR A 281 31.73 10.24 -9.03
N LEU A 282 30.43 9.98 -8.95
CA LEU A 282 29.84 8.66 -8.78
C LEU A 282 30.10 7.85 -10.04
N GLU A 283 30.75 6.70 -9.90
CA GLU A 283 31.13 5.81 -11.01
C GLU A 283 30.17 4.63 -11.16
N SER A 284 29.76 4.04 -10.04
CA SER A 284 28.80 2.94 -10.02
C SER A 284 27.96 2.91 -8.76
N PHE A 285 26.78 2.32 -8.87
CA PHE A 285 25.83 2.13 -7.79
C PHE A 285 25.40 0.66 -7.74
N ASP A 286 25.58 0.04 -6.58
CA ASP A 286 25.07 -1.31 -6.30
C ASP A 286 23.85 -1.19 -5.37
N PRO A 287 22.63 -1.42 -5.89
CA PRO A 287 21.41 -1.32 -5.08
C PRO A 287 21.33 -2.40 -3.98
N GLY A 288 21.98 -3.55 -4.19
CA GLY A 288 21.88 -4.69 -3.28
C GLY A 288 20.55 -5.46 -3.38
N ILE A 289 20.15 -6.02 -2.24
CA ILE A 289 18.97 -6.87 -2.09
C ILE A 289 17.92 -6.12 -1.28
N SER A 290 16.66 -6.30 -1.65
CA SER A 290 15.52 -5.95 -0.80
C SER A 290 14.60 -7.15 -0.64
N GLY A 291 13.75 -7.12 0.37
CA GLY A 291 12.77 -8.17 0.61
C GLY A 291 11.63 -7.69 1.46
N GLY A 292 10.63 -8.54 1.63
CA GLY A 292 9.48 -8.19 2.41
C GLY A 292 8.51 -9.33 2.60
N PHE A 293 7.60 -9.15 3.52
CA PHE A 293 6.47 -10.04 3.72
C PHE A 293 5.20 -9.23 3.94
N SER A 294 4.07 -9.83 3.59
CA SER A 294 2.76 -9.26 3.88
C SER A 294 1.83 -10.34 4.38
N PHE A 295 0.86 -9.95 5.20
CA PHE A 295 -0.25 -10.82 5.56
C PHE A 295 -1.48 -9.97 5.85
N GLY A 296 -2.64 -10.59 5.74
CA GLY A 296 -3.87 -9.87 5.94
C GLY A 296 -5.08 -10.78 5.84
N PHE A 297 -6.24 -10.13 5.88
CA PHE A 297 -7.49 -10.79 5.63
C PHE A 297 -8.41 -9.92 4.78
N ALA A 298 -9.28 -10.58 4.02
CA ALA A 298 -10.38 -9.95 3.32
C ALA A 298 -11.70 -10.52 3.85
N TYR A 299 -12.68 -9.64 4.03
CA TYR A 299 -14.02 -9.95 4.50
C TYR A 299 -15.04 -9.35 3.55
N SER A 300 -16.01 -10.14 3.10
CA SER A 300 -17.14 -9.63 2.32
C SER A 300 -18.27 -9.25 3.26
N PHE A 301 -18.65 -7.97 3.30
CA PHE A 301 -19.84 -7.56 4.05
C PHE A 301 -21.11 -8.09 3.40
N ASN A 302 -21.13 -8.08 2.06
CA ASN A 302 -22.24 -8.55 1.22
C ASN A 302 -21.70 -8.81 -0.20
N TYR A 303 -22.60 -8.90 -1.19
CA TYR A 303 -22.25 -9.18 -2.59
C TYR A 303 -21.56 -8.02 -3.33
N ASP A 304 -21.72 -6.80 -2.84
CA ASP A 304 -21.28 -5.57 -3.48
C ASP A 304 -20.16 -4.88 -2.72
N VAL A 305 -19.92 -5.23 -1.45
CA VAL A 305 -18.94 -4.53 -0.60
C VAL A 305 -18.05 -5.53 0.15
N SER A 306 -16.74 -5.32 0.07
CA SER A 306 -15.73 -6.00 0.90
C SER A 306 -14.78 -5.03 1.56
N LEU A 307 -14.15 -5.50 2.62
CA LEU A 307 -13.00 -4.86 3.26
C LEU A 307 -11.82 -5.82 3.25
N THR A 308 -10.66 -5.31 2.87
CA THR A 308 -9.38 -5.98 3.04
C THR A 308 -8.52 -5.19 4.00
N MET A 309 -7.89 -5.88 4.95
CA MET A 309 -6.93 -5.32 5.87
C MET A 309 -5.61 -6.07 5.71
N SER A 310 -4.51 -5.36 5.52
CA SER A 310 -3.19 -5.96 5.34
C SER A 310 -2.09 -5.21 6.08
N TYR A 311 -1.15 -6.00 6.58
CA TYR A 311 0.14 -5.54 7.07
C TYR A 311 1.22 -5.88 6.05
N GLN A 312 2.13 -4.94 5.80
CA GLN A 312 3.24 -5.11 4.88
C GLN A 312 4.52 -4.64 5.56
N GLN A 313 5.57 -5.47 5.46
CA GLN A 313 6.91 -5.17 5.91
C GLN A 313 7.86 -5.25 4.71
N SER A 314 8.71 -4.25 4.57
CA SER A 314 9.79 -4.24 3.59
C SER A 314 11.13 -3.91 4.25
N PHE A 315 12.19 -4.48 3.69
CA PHE A 315 13.57 -4.32 4.11
C PHE A 315 14.42 -4.01 2.89
N ASN A 316 15.21 -2.94 2.96
CA ASN A 316 16.25 -2.65 1.97
C ASN A 316 17.59 -2.80 2.66
N PHE A 317 18.42 -3.74 2.21
CA PHE A 317 19.78 -3.85 2.72
C PHE A 317 20.65 -2.75 2.12
N ASN A 318 21.76 -2.45 2.79
CA ASN A 318 22.74 -1.46 2.36
C ASN A 318 23.05 -1.51 0.87
N SER A 319 22.96 -0.35 0.24
CA SER A 319 23.43 -0.11 -1.12
C SER A 319 24.83 0.50 -1.08
N GLU A 320 25.64 0.23 -2.11
CA GLU A 320 27.02 0.71 -2.18
C GLU A 320 27.21 1.69 -3.34
N PHE A 321 27.68 2.89 -3.01
CA PHE A 321 28.08 3.93 -3.96
C PHE A 321 29.60 3.88 -4.13
N GLN A 322 30.09 3.77 -5.37
CA GLN A 322 31.52 3.74 -5.67
C GLN A 322 31.88 4.99 -6.48
N PHE A 323 32.93 5.69 -6.04
CA PHE A 323 33.38 6.93 -6.66
C PHE A 323 34.67 6.71 -7.45
N THR A 324 34.86 7.53 -8.48
CA THR A 324 36.07 7.54 -9.32
C THR A 324 37.38 7.75 -8.55
N SER A 325 37.32 8.27 -7.31
CA SER A 325 38.47 8.39 -6.41
C SER A 325 38.90 7.06 -5.76
N GLY A 326 38.13 5.98 -5.92
CA GLY A 326 38.31 4.70 -5.25
C GLY A 326 37.65 4.60 -3.86
N GLU A 327 37.01 5.67 -3.40
CA GLU A 327 36.20 5.66 -2.17
C GLU A 327 34.85 4.96 -2.41
N SER A 328 34.34 4.25 -1.40
CA SER A 328 32.97 3.78 -1.40
C SER A 328 32.19 4.20 -0.15
N TYR A 329 30.89 4.35 -0.30
CA TYR A 329 29.95 4.66 0.77
C TYR A 329 28.83 3.62 0.77
N LYS A 330 28.53 3.06 1.95
CA LYS A 330 27.42 2.13 2.14
C LYS A 330 26.29 2.83 2.87
N SER A 331 25.09 2.77 2.29
CA SER A 331 23.90 3.26 2.97
C SER A 331 23.58 2.38 4.18
N PRO A 332 22.89 2.91 5.20
CA PRO A 332 22.27 2.07 6.23
C PRO A 332 21.23 1.12 5.63
N ASP A 333 20.93 0.04 6.34
CA ASP A 333 19.77 -0.78 6.08
C ASP A 333 18.50 -0.01 6.46
N GLN A 334 17.41 -0.20 5.70
CA GLN A 334 16.11 0.46 5.92
C GLN A 334 15.01 -0.57 6.15
N SER A 335 14.02 -0.21 6.95
CA SER A 335 12.91 -1.09 7.33
C SER A 335 11.61 -0.30 7.40
N SER A 336 10.72 -0.57 6.44
CA SER A 336 9.46 0.15 6.28
C SER A 336 8.28 -0.79 6.55
N ALA A 337 7.37 -0.36 7.43
CA ALA A 337 6.16 -1.09 7.80
C ALA A 337 4.92 -0.26 7.50
N MET A 338 3.86 -0.92 7.01
CA MET A 338 2.65 -0.26 6.56
C MET A 338 1.41 -1.08 6.90
N MET A 339 0.33 -0.39 7.28
CA MET A 339 -1.01 -0.96 7.45
C MET A 339 -1.94 -0.37 6.39
N ALA A 340 -2.64 -1.23 5.64
CA ALA A 340 -3.56 -0.79 4.59
C ALA A 340 -4.97 -1.37 4.77
N PHE A 341 -5.95 -0.55 4.43
CA PHE A 341 -7.37 -0.85 4.39
C PHE A 341 -7.88 -0.59 2.99
N ALA A 342 -8.44 -1.60 2.34
CA ALA A 342 -9.00 -1.47 0.99
C ALA A 342 -10.48 -1.84 1.00
N LEU A 343 -11.31 -0.92 0.52
CA LEU A 343 -12.75 -1.10 0.34
C LEU A 343 -13.02 -1.43 -1.13
N GLY A 344 -13.49 -2.65 -1.40
CA GLY A 344 -13.94 -3.06 -2.72
C GLY A 344 -15.44 -2.81 -2.86
N VAL A 345 -15.85 -2.06 -3.90
CA VAL A 345 -17.25 -1.77 -4.20
C VAL A 345 -17.59 -2.22 -5.61
N ARG A 346 -18.57 -3.10 -5.75
CA ARG A 346 -19.14 -3.52 -7.03
C ARG A 346 -20.01 -2.40 -7.58
N VAL A 347 -19.58 -1.81 -8.69
CA VAL A 347 -20.32 -0.72 -9.37
C VAL A 347 -21.14 -1.23 -10.56
N SER A 348 -20.82 -2.44 -11.06
CA SER A 348 -21.58 -3.16 -12.08
C SER A 348 -21.43 -4.67 -11.85
N PRO A 349 -22.29 -5.53 -12.44
CA PRO A 349 -22.18 -6.98 -12.28
C PRO A 349 -20.78 -7.55 -12.55
N GLU A 350 -20.00 -6.92 -13.44
CA GLU A 350 -18.65 -7.36 -13.84
C GLU A 350 -17.54 -6.39 -13.39
N THR A 351 -17.86 -5.32 -12.66
CA THR A 351 -16.91 -4.24 -12.34
C THR A 351 -16.88 -3.97 -10.83
N ILE A 352 -15.71 -4.16 -10.23
CA ILE A 352 -15.42 -3.84 -8.84
C ILE A 352 -14.31 -2.78 -8.81
N VAL A 353 -14.58 -1.64 -8.16
CA VAL A 353 -13.61 -0.58 -7.90
C VAL A 353 -13.08 -0.74 -6.49
N ASN A 354 -11.77 -0.63 -6.30
CA ASN A 354 -11.15 -0.73 -4.97
C ASN A 354 -10.56 0.63 -4.58
N GLY A 355 -10.93 1.11 -3.39
CA GLY A 355 -10.32 2.28 -2.78
C GLY A 355 -9.46 1.87 -1.59
N THR A 356 -8.20 2.30 -1.56
CA THR A 356 -7.23 1.91 -0.54
C THR A 356 -6.78 3.13 0.26
N VAL A 357 -6.71 2.98 1.58
CA VAL A 357 -6.04 3.92 2.48
C VAL A 357 -4.99 3.15 3.24
N GLY A 358 -3.77 3.67 3.29
CA GLY A 358 -2.66 3.06 4.00
C GLY A 358 -1.92 4.06 4.87
N PHE A 359 -1.34 3.55 5.95
CA PHE A 359 -0.64 4.31 6.97
C PHE A 359 0.75 3.70 7.17
N GLY A 360 1.77 4.54 7.11
CA GLY A 360 3.12 4.19 7.54
C GLY A 360 3.16 3.97 9.06
N LEU A 361 3.89 2.94 9.48
CA LEU A 361 4.08 2.60 10.89
C LEU A 361 5.53 2.85 11.36
N THR A 362 6.40 3.29 10.45
CA THR A 362 7.85 3.49 10.63
C THR A 362 8.28 4.73 9.85
N GLU A 363 9.41 5.33 10.25
CA GLU A 363 9.96 6.53 9.59
C GLU A 363 10.38 6.30 8.13
N ASP A 364 10.68 5.06 7.72
CA ASP A 364 10.99 4.71 6.33
C ASP A 364 9.73 4.47 5.47
N ALA A 365 8.52 4.64 6.02
CA ALA A 365 7.25 4.44 5.30
C ALA A 365 6.59 5.79 4.98
N PRO A 366 5.85 5.91 3.86
CA PRO A 366 4.98 7.05 3.64
C PRO A 366 3.96 7.20 4.77
N ASP A 367 3.78 8.43 5.27
CA ASP A 367 2.80 8.77 6.29
C ASP A 367 1.39 8.29 5.89
N VAL A 368 1.04 8.53 4.62
CA VAL A 368 -0.24 8.13 4.04
C VAL A 368 -0.10 7.71 2.58
N SER A 369 -0.87 6.69 2.20
CA SER A 369 -1.13 6.33 0.81
C SER A 369 -2.62 6.29 0.53
N LEU A 370 -3.05 6.79 -0.61
CA LEU A 370 -4.41 6.70 -1.11
C LEU A 370 -4.38 6.06 -2.49
N GLY A 371 -5.12 4.98 -2.68
CA GLY A 371 -5.16 4.23 -3.92
C GLY A 371 -6.58 4.14 -4.47
N LEU A 372 -6.73 4.20 -5.79
CA LEU A 372 -7.96 3.85 -6.50
C LEU A 372 -7.62 2.89 -7.63
N SER A 373 -8.36 1.79 -7.72
CA SER A 373 -8.12 0.74 -8.70
C SER A 373 -9.37 0.46 -9.52
N PHE A 374 -9.24 0.60 -10.85
CA PHE A 374 -10.30 0.42 -11.82
C PHE A 374 -9.98 -0.75 -12.75
N PRO A 375 -10.83 -1.79 -12.82
CA PRO A 375 -10.74 -2.77 -13.88
C PRO A 375 -11.12 -2.10 -15.20
N LEU A 376 -10.27 -2.27 -16.20
CA LEU A 376 -10.51 -1.78 -17.53
C LEU A 376 -11.09 -2.91 -18.37
N ASP A 377 -12.33 -2.72 -18.81
CA ASP A 377 -12.96 -3.64 -19.75
C ASP A 377 -12.57 -3.26 -21.18
N ILE A 378 -11.72 -4.07 -21.81
CA ILE A 378 -11.34 -3.84 -23.20
C ILE A 378 -12.45 -4.42 -24.08
N LEU A 379 -13.43 -3.56 -24.37
CA LEU A 379 -14.48 -3.79 -25.37
C LEU A 379 -13.84 -4.27 -26.70
N GLY A 380 -13.90 -5.58 -26.95
CA GLY A 380 -13.39 -6.19 -28.18
C GLY A 380 -12.70 -7.54 -28.02
N PHE A 381 -12.12 -7.86 -26.85
CA PHE A 381 -11.45 -9.15 -26.60
C PHE A 381 -12.38 -10.21 -25.97
N ASN A 382 -13.50 -9.79 -25.37
CA ASN A 382 -14.52 -10.68 -24.80
C ASN A 382 -15.56 -11.17 -25.83
N LYS A 383 -15.15 -11.57 -27.04
CA LYS A 383 -16.00 -12.49 -27.82
C LYS A 383 -15.89 -13.87 -27.19
N LYS A 384 -16.68 -14.10 -26.13
CA LYS A 384 -17.10 -15.45 -25.74
C LYS A 384 -17.64 -16.09 -27.02
N GLN A 385 -16.92 -17.07 -27.59
CA GLN A 385 -17.54 -17.96 -28.56
C GLN A 385 -18.69 -18.65 -27.82
N LYS A 386 -19.90 -18.45 -28.34
CA LYS A 386 -21.13 -19.07 -27.83
C LYS A 386 -21.05 -20.58 -27.86
#